data_AF-A0A351E8C7-F1
#
_entry.id   AF-A0A351E8C7-F1
#
_cell.length_a   1.000
_cell.length_b   1.000
_cell.length_c   1.000
_cell.angle_alpha   90.00
_cell.angle_beta   90.00
_cell.angle_gamma   90.00
#
_symmetry.space_group_name_H-M   'P 1'
#
loop_
_entity.id
_entity.type
_entity.pdbx_description
1 polymer ?
#
loop_
_entity_poly.entity_id
_entity_poly.type
_entity_poly.pdbx_seq_one_letter_code
_entity_poly.pdbx_strand_id
1 'polypeptide(L)'
;MGAEGVTPKLSKMGGAEWRRMKSRASTAITALAEELLRLYAQRRITKGFAFSPDTEFQKEFEEKFPYEETPDQLKAIAEIKADMEKPVPMDRLLCGDVGYGKTE
;
A
#
# COMPACT_ATOMS: atom_id res chain seq x y z
N MET A 1 2.40 -2.33 -17.20
CA MET A 1 1.52 -2.79 -18.30
C MET A 1 0.79 -1.57 -18.82
N GLY A 2 1.00 -1.20 -20.09
CA GLY A 2 0.29 -0.07 -20.69
C GLY A 2 -1.19 -0.41 -20.80
N ALA A 3 -2.06 0.55 -20.48
CA ALA A 3 -3.51 0.37 -20.47
C ALA A 3 -3.98 -0.24 -21.80
N GLU A 4 -4.43 -1.49 -21.75
CA GLU A 4 -4.98 -2.19 -22.90
C GLU A 4 -6.16 -1.38 -23.46
N GLY A 5 -6.07 -1.01 -24.74
CA GLY A 5 -7.14 -0.29 -25.46
C GLY A 5 -6.87 1.18 -25.77
N VAL A 6 -5.84 1.82 -25.21
CA VAL A 6 -5.49 3.21 -25.56
C VAL A 6 -4.43 3.22 -26.66
N THR A 7 -4.82 3.54 -27.89
CA THR A 7 -3.86 3.78 -28.99
C THR A 7 -3.00 5.01 -28.66
N PRO A 8 -1.68 4.85 -28.45
CA PRO A 8 -0.83 5.97 -28.10
C PRO A 8 -0.73 6.94 -29.29
N LYS A 9 -0.82 8.24 -29.01
CA LYS A 9 -0.62 9.26 -30.04
C LYS A 9 0.83 9.21 -30.53
N LEU A 10 1.01 8.96 -31.83
CA LEU A 10 2.33 8.97 -32.46
C LEU A 10 2.88 10.40 -32.46
N SER A 11 4.06 10.58 -31.87
CA SER A 11 4.79 11.85 -31.90
C SER A 11 5.63 11.94 -33.18
N LYS A 12 5.71 13.13 -33.80
CA LYS A 12 6.57 13.35 -34.98
C LYS A 12 8.05 13.28 -34.62
N MET A 13 8.86 12.64 -35.48
CA MET A 13 10.32 12.60 -35.34
C MET A 13 10.91 14.01 -35.45
N GLY A 14 11.76 14.42 -34.50
CA GLY A 14 12.30 15.79 -34.41
C GLY A 14 11.38 16.81 -33.72
N GLY A 15 10.14 16.44 -33.39
CA GLY A 15 9.19 17.31 -32.69
C GLY A 15 9.52 17.51 -31.20
N ALA A 16 9.09 18.64 -30.64
CA ALA A 16 9.21 18.92 -29.20
C ALA A 16 8.13 18.21 -28.35
N GLU A 17 7.12 17.60 -28.96
CA GLU A 17 5.97 17.01 -28.26
C GLU A 17 6.36 15.89 -27.29
N TRP A 18 7.21 14.95 -27.72
CA TRP A 18 7.70 13.88 -26.85
C TRP A 18 8.48 14.43 -25.63
N ARG A 19 9.34 15.44 -25.87
CA ARG A 19 10.07 16.12 -24.78
C ARG A 19 9.13 16.82 -23.81
N ARG A 20 8.10 17.51 -24.31
CA ARG A 20 7.06 18.15 -23.47
C ARG A 20 6.26 17.12 -22.68
N MET A 21 5.87 16.00 -23.28
CA MET A 21 5.15 14.92 -22.61
C MET A 21 5.99 14.30 -21.48
N LYS A 22 7.26 14.00 -21.76
CA LYS A 22 8.21 13.49 -20.75
C LYS A 22 8.41 14.49 -19.61
N SER A 23 8.57 15.78 -19.93
CA SER A 23 8.70 16.83 -18.91
C SER A 23 7.46 16.90 -18.02
N ARG A 24 6.25 16.87 -18.59
CA ARG A 24 5.00 16.85 -17.82
C ARG A 24 4.88 15.62 -16.93
N ALA A 25 5.20 14.44 -17.46
CA ALA A 25 5.20 13.20 -16.68
C ALA A 25 6.20 13.27 -15.51
N SER A 26 7.40 13.82 -15.75
CA SER A 26 8.41 14.02 -14.71
C SER A 26 7.89 14.96 -13.61
N THR A 27 7.27 16.09 -13.98
CA THR A 27 6.68 17.03 -13.01
C THR A 27 5.58 16.36 -12.18
N ALA A 28 4.72 15.55 -12.80
CA ALA A 28 3.66 14.83 -12.11
C ALA A 28 4.22 13.79 -11.11
N ILE A 29 5.28 13.07 -11.49
CA ILE A 29 5.98 12.12 -10.61
C ILE A 29 6.58 12.86 -9.41
N THR A 30 7.25 14.00 -9.63
CA THR A 30 7.84 14.80 -8.55
C THR A 30 6.76 15.31 -7.60
N ALA A 31 5.64 15.82 -8.11
CA ALA A 31 4.53 16.30 -7.28
C ALA A 31 3.94 15.17 -6.42
N LEU A 32 3.74 13.98 -6.99
CA LEU A 32 3.25 12.81 -6.24
C LEU A 32 4.24 12.39 -5.14
N ALA A 33 5.54 12.39 -5.44
CA ALA A 33 6.56 12.05 -4.45
C ALA A 33 6.59 13.05 -3.29
N GLU A 34 6.47 14.35 -3.58
CA GLU A 34 6.38 15.40 -2.55
C GLU A 34 5.14 15.24 -1.67
N GLU A 35 3.99 14.94 -2.27
CA GLU A 35 2.75 14.70 -1.54
C GLU A 35 2.85 13.48 -0.61
N LEU A 36 3.39 12.36 -1.10
CA LEU A 36 3.61 11.16 -0.30
C LEU A 36 4.58 11.43 0.86
N LEU A 37 5.68 12.14 0.60
CA LEU A 37 6.64 12.49 1.65
C LEU A 37 5.99 13.35 2.73
N ARG A 38 5.20 14.34 2.32
CA ARG A 38 4.46 15.22 3.24
C ARG A 38 3.46 14.42 4.08
N LEU A 39 2.72 13.50 3.48
CA LEU A 39 1.78 12.63 4.17
C LEU A 39 2.47 11.76 5.23
N TYR A 40 3.59 11.13 4.88
CA TYR A 40 4.35 10.30 5.83
C TYR A 40 5.00 11.12 6.95
N ALA A 41 5.48 12.33 6.65
CA ALA A 41 5.99 13.24 7.68
C ALA A 41 4.87 13.63 8.67
N GLN A 42 3.68 13.98 8.16
CA GLN A 42 2.52 14.31 8.99
C GLN A 42 2.06 13.12 9.85
N ARG A 43 2.01 11.91 9.28
CA ARG A 43 1.67 10.69 10.06
C ARG A 43 2.66 10.41 11.19
N ARG A 44 3.95 10.60 10.96
CA ARG A 44 4.99 10.36 11.99
C ARG A 44 4.87 11.26 13.21
N ILE A 45 4.43 12.51 13.02
CA ILE A 45 4.24 13.47 14.12
C ILE A 45 2.83 13.41 14.74
N THR A 46 1.89 12.77 14.06
CA THR A 46 0.52 12.58 14.55
C THR A 46 0.51 11.45 15.56
N LYS A 47 -0.05 11.72 16.74
CA LYS A 47 -0.25 10.69 17.76
C LYS A 47 -1.38 9.76 17.30
N GLY A 48 -1.06 8.50 17.04
CA GLY A 48 -2.02 7.43 16.77
C GLY A 48 -2.48 6.75 18.05
N PHE A 49 -3.24 5.67 17.86
CA PHE A 49 -3.63 4.76 18.93
C PHE A 49 -2.82 3.47 18.80
N ALA A 50 -2.04 3.17 19.84
CA ALA A 50 -1.32 1.90 19.95
C ALA A 50 -2.26 0.87 20.57
N PHE A 51 -2.60 -0.18 19.82
CA PHE A 51 -3.33 -1.31 20.37
C PHE A 51 -2.47 -2.09 21.37
N SER A 52 -3.11 -2.80 22.30
CA SER A 52 -2.42 -3.69 23.23
C SER A 52 -1.95 -4.96 22.53
N PRO A 53 -0.92 -5.64 23.05
CA PRO A 53 -0.57 -6.98 22.61
C PRO A 53 -1.75 -7.94 22.68
N ASP A 54 -1.69 -8.98 21.84
CA ASP A 54 -2.68 -10.05 21.82
C ASP A 54 -2.85 -10.69 23.22
N THR A 55 -4.10 -11.02 23.51
CA THR A 55 -4.47 -11.78 24.71
C THR A 55 -4.78 -13.22 24.35
N GLU A 56 -4.94 -14.09 25.34
CA GLU A 56 -5.35 -15.48 25.10
C GLU A 56 -6.67 -15.56 24.33
N PHE A 57 -7.61 -14.64 24.56
CA PHE A 57 -8.85 -14.57 23.80
C PHE A 57 -8.63 -14.33 22.30
N GLN A 58 -7.61 -13.55 21.93
CA GLN A 58 -7.28 -13.30 20.52
C GLN A 58 -6.78 -14.59 19.86
N LYS A 59 -5.94 -15.36 20.55
CA LYS A 59 -5.48 -16.67 20.06
C LYS A 59 -6.64 -17.64 19.91
N GLU A 60 -7.53 -17.72 20.91
CA GLU A 60 -8.74 -18.56 20.83
C GLU A 60 -9.67 -18.15 19.69
N PHE A 61 -9.71 -16.86 19.33
CA PHE A 61 -10.47 -16.38 18.19
C PHE A 61 -9.84 -16.81 16.87
N GLU A 62 -8.51 -16.71 16.76
CA GLU A 62 -7.75 -17.14 15.57
C GLU A 62 -7.80 -18.66 15.36
N GLU A 63 -7.68 -19.45 16.43
CA GLU A 63 -7.79 -20.92 16.37
C GLU A 63 -9.17 -21.43 15.95
N LYS A 64 -10.22 -20.59 16.03
CA LYS A 64 -11.56 -20.93 15.53
C LYS A 64 -11.68 -20.80 14.02
N PHE A 65 -10.70 -20.18 13.36
CA PHE A 65 -10.71 -20.08 11.92
C PHE A 65 -10.45 -21.46 11.30
N PRO A 66 -11.36 -21.97 10.44
CA PRO A 66 -11.34 -23.38 10.04
C PRO A 66 -10.32 -23.70 8.93
N TYR A 67 -9.47 -22.74 8.57
CA TYR A 67 -8.50 -22.86 7.48
C TYR A 67 -7.09 -22.59 8.03
N GLU A 68 -6.12 -23.35 7.54
CA GLU A 68 -4.71 -23.14 7.87
C GLU A 68 -4.15 -22.00 7.01
N GLU A 69 -3.59 -20.99 7.67
CA GLU A 69 -3.01 -19.84 6.99
C GLU A 69 -1.74 -20.22 6.23
N THR A 70 -1.59 -19.64 5.04
CA THR A 70 -0.35 -19.75 4.27
C THR A 70 0.78 -18.94 4.93
N PRO A 71 2.06 -19.26 4.63
CA PRO A 71 3.19 -18.48 5.15
C PRO A 71 3.10 -16.97 4.85
N ASP A 72 2.54 -16.59 3.70
CA ASP A 72 2.35 -15.18 3.32
C ASP A 72 1.25 -14.51 4.14
N GLN A 73 0.16 -15.23 4.45
CA GLN A 73 -0.90 -14.74 5.34
C GLN A 73 -0.39 -14.56 6.77
N LEU A 74 0.33 -15.54 7.32
CA LEU A 74 0.94 -15.44 8.65
C LEU A 74 1.87 -14.23 8.76
N LYS A 75 2.69 -13.99 7.72
CA LYS A 75 3.55 -12.82 7.64
C LYS A 75 2.74 -11.52 7.59
N ALA A 76 1.70 -11.46 6.76
CA ALA A 76 0.84 -10.28 6.64
C ALA A 76 0.15 -9.95 7.98
N ILE A 77 -0.39 -10.96 8.66
CA ILE A 77 -1.03 -10.83 9.98
C ILE A 77 -0.05 -10.27 11.00
N ALA A 78 1.15 -10.87 11.12
CA ALA A 78 2.17 -10.42 12.05
C ALA A 78 2.61 -8.97 11.78
N GLU A 79 2.79 -8.60 10.51
CA GLU A 79 3.16 -7.24 10.12
C GLU A 79 2.04 -6.22 10.39
N ILE A 80 0.78 -6.58 10.15
CA ILE A 80 -0.40 -5.73 10.44
C ILE A 80 -0.51 -5.50 11.95
N LYS A 81 -0.46 -6.56 12.77
CA LYS A 81 -0.52 -6.44 14.23
C LYS A 81 0.60 -5.57 14.78
N ALA A 82 1.83 -5.79 14.32
CA ALA A 82 2.98 -4.98 14.71
C ALA A 82 2.84 -3.50 14.31
N ASP A 83 2.15 -3.20 13.21
CA ASP A 83 1.85 -1.83 12.82
C ASP A 83 0.71 -1.22 13.66
N MET A 84 -0.29 -2.00 14.06
CA MET A 84 -1.39 -1.58 14.95
C MET A 84 -0.92 -1.29 16.39
N GLU A 85 0.08 -2.01 16.89
CA GLU A 85 0.63 -1.78 18.24
C GLU A 85 1.51 -0.52 18.35
N LYS A 86 1.79 0.17 17.24
CA LYS A 86 2.63 1.38 17.25
C LYS A 86 1.81 2.63 17.61
N PRO A 87 2.44 3.64 18.26
CA PRO A 87 1.76 4.90 18.59
C PRO A 87 1.58 5.84 17.38
N VAL A 88 1.84 5.37 16.16
CA VAL A 88 1.68 6.12 14.91
C VAL A 88 0.58 5.48 14.08
N PRO A 89 -0.26 6.27 13.35
CA PRO A 89 -1.30 5.69 12.51
C PRO A 89 -0.74 4.74 11.45
N MET A 90 -1.25 3.50 11.42
CA MET A 90 -0.89 2.50 10.41
C MET A 90 -1.30 2.93 9.00
N ASP A 91 -0.47 2.60 8.01
CA ASP A 91 -0.72 2.84 6.58
C ASP A 91 -0.14 1.71 5.73
N ARG A 92 -0.82 0.56 5.77
CA ARG A 92 -0.40 -0.65 5.06
C ARG A 92 -1.41 -0.99 3.97
N LEU A 93 -0.90 -1.31 2.79
CA LEU A 93 -1.68 -1.87 1.70
C LEU A 93 -1.40 -3.37 1.61
N LEU A 94 -2.43 -4.19 1.84
CA LEU A 94 -2.38 -5.63 1.62
C LEU A 94 -2.89 -5.94 0.21
N CYS A 95 -2.00 -6.40 -0.66
CA CYS A 95 -2.33 -6.82 -2.02
C CYS A 95 -2.44 -8.34 -2.09
N GLY A 96 -3.49 -8.85 -2.72
CA GLY A 96 -3.67 -10.28 -2.98
C GLY A 96 -4.86 -10.51 -3.90
N ASP A 97 -4.85 -11.61 -4.66
CA ASP A 97 -5.90 -11.92 -5.63
C ASP A 97 -7.25 -12.26 -4.98
N VAL A 98 -8.31 -12.33 -5.78
CA VAL A 98 -9.63 -12.76 -5.29
C VAL A 98 -9.52 -14.19 -4.72
N GLY A 99 -10.01 -14.40 -3.49
CA GLY A 99 -9.95 -15.70 -2.82
C GLY A 99 -8.66 -15.97 -2.02
N TYR A 100 -7.69 -15.06 -2.02
CA TYR A 100 -6.43 -15.19 -1.25
C TYR A 100 -6.55 -14.85 0.25
N GLY A 101 -7.77 -14.84 0.79
CA GLY A 101 -7.95 -14.70 2.24
C GLY A 101 -7.57 -13.33 2.84
N LYS A 102 -7.84 -12.23 2.15
CA LYS A 102 -7.58 -10.86 2.67
C LYS A 102 -8.56 -10.41 3.76
N THR A 103 -9.68 -11.12 3.90
CA THR A 103 -10.77 -10.83 4.86
C THR A 103 -10.65 -11.64 6.14
N GLU A 104 -9.64 -12.50 6.20
CA GLU A 104 -9.31 -13.41 7.28
C GLU A 104 -8.38 -12.68 8.25
#